data_AF-A0A2G1ZS77-F1
#
_entry.id   AF-A0A2G1ZS77-F1
#
_cell.length_a   1.000
_cell.length_b   1.000
_cell.length_c   1.000
_cell.angle_alpha   90.00
_cell.angle_beta   90.00
_cell.angle_gamma   90.00
#
_symmetry.space_group_name_H-M   'P 1'
#
loop_
_entity.id
_entity.type
_entity.pdbx_description
1 polymer ?
#
loop_
_entity_poly.entity_id
_entity_poly.type
_entity_poly.pdbx_seq_one_letter_code
_entity_poly.pdbx_strand_id
1 'polypeptide(L)' 'MGNSGRMNEAYIKVKKKWGYLYRAVDKSGATIDFMRPKNRDELAAKRFNKLHI' A
#
# COMPACT_ATOMS: atom_id res chain seq x y z
N MET A 1 -7.70 -22.42 -0.40
CA MET A 1 -7.65 -21.46 0.71
C MET A 1 -6.86 -20.24 0.23
N GLY A 2 -7.54 -19.21 -0.29
CA GLY A 2 -6.87 -18.07 -0.92
C GLY A 2 -6.24 -17.15 0.13
N ASN A 3 -4.99 -16.74 -0.08
CA ASN A 3 -4.34 -15.66 0.67
C ASN A 3 -4.98 -14.32 0.29
N SER A 4 -6.19 -14.04 0.76
CA SER A 4 -6.84 -12.74 0.54
C SER A 4 -6.22 -11.69 1.48
N GLY A 5 -5.03 -11.19 1.14
CA GLY A 5 -4.52 -9.95 1.71
C GLY A 5 -5.44 -8.78 1.34
N ARG A 6 -5.29 -7.63 2.01
CA ARG A 6 -5.96 -6.38 1.60
C ARG A 6 -4.94 -5.27 1.46
N MET A 7 -5.03 -4.48 0.39
CA MET A 7 -4.22 -3.27 0.22
C MET A 7 -5.07 -2.06 0.57
N ASN A 8 -4.53 -1.16 1.38
CA ASN A 8 -5.19 0.10 1.69
C ASN A 8 -4.34 1.28 1.18
N GLU A 9 -4.97 2.18 0.44
CA GLU A 9 -4.39 3.47 0.06
C GLU A 9 -4.75 4.51 1.15
N ALA A 10 -3.75 5.21 1.67
CA ALA A 10 -3.94 6.29 2.63
C ALA A 10 -3.17 7.53 2.17
N TYR A 11 -3.79 8.70 2.34
CA TYR A 11 -3.14 9.98 2.11
C TYR A 11 -2.53 10.48 3.42
N ILE A 12 -1.20 10.55 3.49
CA ILE A 12 -0.51 10.91 4.74
C ILE A 12 0.41 12.12 4.56
N LYS A 13 0.55 12.91 5.63
CA LYS A 13 1.43 14.07 5.68
C LYS A 13 2.71 13.72 6.44
N VAL A 14 3.85 13.75 5.76
CA VAL A 14 5.17 13.51 6.37
C VAL A 14 6.04 14.75 6.17
N LYS A 15 6.57 15.32 7.27
CA LYS A 15 7.45 16.50 7.24
C LYS A 15 6.91 17.64 6.36
N LYS A 16 5.63 17.99 6.55
CA LYS A 16 4.88 19.03 5.81
C LYS A 16 4.58 18.72 4.33
N LYS A 17 4.98 17.57 3.79
CA LYS A 17 4.63 17.16 2.43
C LYS A 17 3.55 16.08 2.46
N TRP A 18 2.49 16.30 1.68
CA TRP A 18 1.47 15.27 1.45
C TRP A 18 1.97 14.25 0.44
N GLY A 19 1.59 13.00 0.63
CA GLY A 19 1.90 11.93 -0.32
C GLY A 19 0.99 10.74 -0.14
N TYR A 20 0.99 9.90 -1.17
CA TYR A 20 0.28 8.63 -1.17
C TYR A 20 1.11 7.59 -0.42
N LEU A 21 0.43 6.77 0.38
CA LEU A 21 1.00 5.61 1.04
C LEU A 21 0.09 4.41 0.75
N TYR A 22 0.67 3.39 0.14
CA TYR A 22 0.05 2.07 0.06
C TYR A 22 0.56 1.23 1.22
N ARG A 23 -0.34 0.55 1.93
CA ARG A 23 0.03 -0.49 2.89
C ARG A 23 -0.59 -1.83 2.50
N ALA A 24 0.20 -2.89 2.56
CA ALA A 24 -0.28 -4.25 2.48
C ALA A 24 -0.58 -4.74 3.89
N VAL A 25 -1.80 -5.23 4.13
CA VAL A 25 -2.18 -5.86 5.40
C VAL A 25 -2.55 -7.32 5.18
N ASP A 26 -2.19 -8.14 6.16
CA ASP A 26 -2.59 -9.54 6.19
C ASP A 26 -4.09 -9.67 6.54
N LYS A 27 -4.57 -10.91 6.58
CA LYS A 27 -5.97 -11.20 6.95
C LYS A 27 -6.33 -10.81 8.37
N SER A 28 -5.36 -10.79 9.27
CA SER A 28 -5.51 -10.39 10.67
C SER A 28 -5.47 -8.86 10.84
N GLY A 29 -5.20 -8.12 9.75
CA GLY A 29 -5.07 -6.67 9.76
C GLY A 29 -3.67 -6.18 10.16
N ALA A 30 -2.69 -7.09 10.32
CA ALA A 30 -1.31 -6.72 10.59
C ALA A 30 -0.69 -6.14 9.32
N THR A 31 0.07 -5.06 9.47
CA THR A 31 0.72 -4.44 8.30
C THR A 31 1.98 -5.20 7.96
N ILE A 32 2.06 -5.66 6.71
CA ILE A 32 3.17 -6.48 6.20
C ILE A 32 4.21 -5.60 5.51
N ASP A 33 3.76 -4.64 4.70
CA ASP A 33 4.67 -3.76 3.95
C ASP A 33 4.05 -2.40 3.62
N PHE A 34 4.91 -1.42 3.31
CA PHE A 34 4.57 -0.05 2.99
C PHE A 34 5.28 0.43 1.72
N MET A 35 4.52 0.98 0.77
CA MET A 35 5.06 1.64 -0.41
C MET A 35 4.66 3.12 -0.44
N ARG A 36 5.65 4.00 -0.53
CA ARG A 36 5.47 5.44 -0.73
C ARG A 36 5.98 5.84 -2.11
N PRO A 37 5.12 5.98 -3.14
CA PRO A 37 5.56 6.47 -4.43
C PRO A 37 5.81 7.99 -4.40
N LYS A 38 6.69 8.49 -5.27
CA LYS A 38 6.95 9.93 -5.42
C LYS A 38 5.73 10.68 -5.99
N ASN A 39 4.98 10.03 -6.88
CA ASN A 39 3.76 10.53 -7.54
C ASN A 39 2.66 9.44 -7.50
N ARG A 40 1.42 9.79 -7.84
CA ARG A 40 0.33 8.80 -7.97
C ARG A 40 0.62 7.91 -9.19
N ASP A 41 1.22 6.75 -8.95
CA ASP A 41 1.59 5.79 -9.97
C ASP A 41 0.74 4.53 -9.82
N GLU A 42 -0.24 4.39 -10.71
CA GLU A 42 -1.14 3.24 -10.74
C GLU A 42 -0.44 1.94 -11.15
N LEU A 43 0.65 2.01 -11.93
CA LEU A 43 1.44 0.83 -12.29
C LEU A 43 2.21 0.34 -11.07
N ALA A 44 2.78 1.25 -10.29
CA ALA A 44 3.42 0.92 -9.02
C ALA A 44 2.40 0.31 -8.04
N ALA A 45 1.20 0.89 -7.94
CA ALA A 45 0.11 0.35 -7.11
C ALA A 45 -0.30 -1.06 -7.56
N LYS A 46 -0.49 -1.28 -8.87
CA LYS A 46 -0.83 -2.60 -9.43
C LYS A 46 0.26 -3.64 -9.18
N ARG A 47 1.54 -3.26 -9.34
CA ARG A 47 2.68 -4.14 -9.05
C ARG A 47 2.76 -4.48 -7.57
N PHE A 48 2.59 -3.49 -6.70
CA PHE A 48 2.59 -3.68 -5.25
C PHE A 48 1.44 -4.58 -4.80
N ASN A 49 0.25 -4.41 -5.38
CA ASN A 49 -0.90 -5.28 -5.15
C ASN A 49 -0.60 -6.72 -5.59
N LYS A 50 -0.05 -6.93 -6.79
CA LYS A 50 0.33 -8.28 -7.28
C LYS A 50 1.37 -9.00 -6.43
N LEU A 51 2.26 -8.24 -5.76
CA LEU A 51 3.36 -8.82 -4.99
C LEU A 51 2.91 -9.25 -3.58
N HIS A 52 1.87 -8.62 -3.04
CA HIS A 52 1.50 -8.76 -1.62
C HIS A 52 0.05 -9.21 -1.37
N ILE A 53 -0.80 -9.25 -2.40
CA ILE A 53 -2.23 -9.54 -2.31
C ILE A 53 -2.60 -10.67 -3.27
#